data_AF-A0A836KZ71-F1
#
_entry.id   AF-A0A836KZ71-F1
#
_cell.length_a   1.000
_cell.length_b   1.000
_cell.length_c   1.000
_cell.angle_alpha   90.00
_cell.angle_beta   90.00
_cell.angle_gamma   90.00
#
_symmetry.space_group_name_H-M   'P 1'
#
loop_
_entity.id
_entity.type
_entity.pdbx_description
1 polymer ?
#
loop_
_entity_poly.entity_id
_entity_poly.type
_entity_poly.pdbx_seq_one_letter_code
_entity_poly.pdbx_strand_id
1 'polypeptide(L)'
;MASKKDPSASGSMPPTPSDSDAAACSSGASTMEADLDLPKDCFLFPKQNDAFQIPYFLSSTEEVAKIRPPAVVKTWEQRVAELKDVQQRKLEEFKKMVIAAPWYEKKKFDDWLCLRYLIARSFSISEAFSMLENTVKWWKETGSETWQCDACMENPNHHMGQFIGWDKEHRPVMFMSMRWGPERKNPLRHMVCSFNHLIRLMPVGVEKWVCVTDFETYSHLHDGKPSVGVSVIRVIQDHYPERLGKMVCINPPKLFSILWKLILPVIDPVTRTKVEFLWTEAQPSVCEAFPRLFPPHLSEYLSDSYDRSKFNLAAKPLVWRPRPEGYPNNFEERKQQLKTIKEKEKSDKKDSKRAAHDAKKRFVAEQRRQGQEKLQPK
;
A
#
# COMPACT_ATOMS: atom_id res chain seq x y z
N MET A 1 30.27 58.08 21.52
CA MET A 1 29.63 59.36 21.15
C MET A 1 29.16 59.22 19.71
N ALA A 2 27.84 59.05 19.53
CA ALA A 2 26.95 60.03 18.88
C ALA A 2 27.18 60.10 17.34
N SER A 3 26.20 60.05 16.44
CA SER A 3 24.76 60.20 16.58
C SER A 3 24.07 59.77 15.27
N LYS A 4 22.82 59.31 15.44
CA LYS A 4 21.68 59.21 14.51
C LYS A 4 21.71 60.11 13.25
N LYS A 5 21.14 59.60 12.15
CA LYS A 5 19.91 60.15 11.52
C LYS A 5 19.34 59.24 10.41
N ASP A 6 18.17 58.67 10.67
CA ASP A 6 17.06 58.40 9.73
C ASP A 6 16.43 59.74 9.24
N PRO A 7 15.57 59.86 8.20
CA PRO A 7 14.45 58.93 7.89
C PRO A 7 13.88 58.82 6.44
N SER A 8 13.00 57.81 6.28
CA SER A 8 11.71 57.73 5.52
C SER A 8 11.64 57.82 3.98
N ALA A 9 11.01 56.80 3.37
CA ALA A 9 9.78 56.86 2.54
C ALA A 9 9.54 55.49 1.85
N SER A 10 8.66 54.62 2.36
CA SER A 10 7.24 54.44 2.01
C SER A 10 6.94 54.22 0.51
N GLY A 11 6.75 52.95 0.13
CA GLY A 11 6.16 52.53 -1.15
C GLY A 11 5.29 51.28 -0.94
N SER A 12 3.98 51.49 -0.83
CA SER A 12 2.93 50.48 -0.62
C SER A 12 2.75 49.58 -1.85
N MET A 13 2.86 48.26 -1.69
CA MET A 13 2.37 47.27 -2.66
C MET A 13 0.86 47.04 -2.47
N PRO A 14 0.09 46.79 -3.56
CA PRO A 14 -1.35 46.59 -3.47
C PRO A 14 -1.69 45.25 -2.78
N PRO A 15 -2.81 45.16 -2.04
CA PRO A 15 -3.21 43.95 -1.36
C PRO A 15 -3.65 42.87 -2.35
N THR A 16 -3.18 41.65 -2.11
CA THR A 16 -3.71 40.41 -2.69
C THR A 16 -5.17 40.21 -2.29
N PRO A 17 -6.05 39.68 -3.17
CA PRO A 17 -7.46 39.48 -2.82
C PRO A 17 -7.59 38.49 -1.65
N SER A 18 -8.42 38.87 -0.68
CA SER A 18 -8.78 38.07 0.50
C SER A 18 -9.71 36.91 0.13
N ASP A 19 -9.48 35.77 0.79
CA ASP A 19 -10.23 34.50 0.67
C ASP A 19 -11.68 34.55 1.24
N SER A 20 -12.44 35.61 1.00
CA SER A 20 -13.73 35.80 1.70
C SER A 20 -15.02 35.66 0.87
N ASP A 21 -14.98 35.40 -0.44
CA ASP A 21 -16.22 35.35 -1.25
C ASP A 21 -16.36 34.09 -2.13
N ALA A 22 -16.26 32.90 -1.52
CA ALA A 22 -16.71 31.65 -2.13
C ALA A 22 -17.35 30.71 -1.10
N ALA A 23 -18.29 31.25 -0.32
CA ALA A 23 -19.19 30.47 0.51
C ALA A 23 -20.60 30.45 -0.11
N ALA A 24 -20.91 29.42 -0.91
CA ALA A 24 -22.25 28.82 -1.03
C ALA A 24 -22.27 27.70 -2.11
N CYS A 25 -21.75 26.52 -1.78
CA CYS A 25 -22.32 25.23 -2.17
C CYS A 25 -21.66 24.11 -1.35
N SER A 26 -22.46 23.15 -0.90
CA SER A 26 -22.28 22.33 0.30
C SER A 26 -21.19 21.26 0.29
N SER A 27 -20.59 21.11 1.49
CA SER A 27 -20.02 19.92 2.15
C SER A 27 -18.75 19.26 1.58
N GLY A 28 -17.61 19.66 2.14
CA GLY A 28 -16.35 18.92 2.10
C GLY A 28 -15.36 19.50 3.10
N ALA A 29 -15.73 19.56 4.39
CA ALA A 29 -14.77 19.92 5.43
C ALA A 29 -13.60 18.92 5.38
N SER A 30 -12.38 19.43 5.18
CA SER A 30 -11.17 18.64 5.26
C SER A 30 -10.99 18.18 6.71
N THR A 31 -11.48 16.99 7.06
CA THR A 31 -11.28 16.37 8.37
C THR A 31 -9.80 15.99 8.55
N MET A 32 -9.21 16.31 9.70
CA MET A 32 -7.85 15.90 10.04
C MET A 32 -7.85 14.44 10.51
N GLU A 33 -6.70 13.74 10.42
CA GLU A 33 -6.60 12.34 10.86
C GLU A 33 -6.97 12.17 12.34
N ALA A 34 -6.62 13.15 13.18
CA ALA A 34 -6.92 13.16 14.60
C ALA A 34 -8.42 13.24 14.94
N ASP A 35 -9.25 13.66 13.99
CA ASP A 35 -10.71 13.78 14.16
C ASP A 35 -11.43 12.45 13.87
N LEU A 36 -10.73 11.44 13.35
CA LEU A 36 -11.28 10.14 12.97
C LEU A 36 -11.19 9.14 14.13
N ASP A 37 -12.25 8.36 14.33
CA ASP A 37 -12.26 7.21 15.26
C ASP A 37 -11.55 5.98 14.65
N LEU A 38 -10.28 6.13 14.29
CA LEU A 38 -9.57 5.08 13.58
C LEU A 38 -9.41 3.80 14.43
N PRO A 39 -9.72 2.61 13.88
CA PRO A 39 -9.41 1.32 14.51
C PRO A 39 -7.90 1.14 14.67
N LYS A 40 -7.35 1.43 15.86
CA LYS A 40 -5.90 1.42 16.11
C LYS A 40 -5.20 0.11 15.73
N ASP A 41 -5.89 -1.03 15.82
CA ASP A 41 -5.34 -2.33 15.45
C ASP A 41 -5.16 -2.52 13.93
N CYS A 42 -5.92 -1.82 13.09
CA CYS A 42 -5.81 -1.91 11.62
C CYS A 42 -4.65 -1.09 11.05
N PHE A 43 -4.07 -0.17 11.84
CA PHE A 43 -3.00 0.71 11.38
C PHE A 43 -1.68 0.37 12.07
N LEU A 44 -0.64 0.13 11.27
CA LEU A 44 0.68 -0.23 11.79
C LEU A 44 1.33 0.91 12.58
N PHE A 45 1.03 2.17 12.21
CA PHE A 45 1.62 3.36 12.80
C PHE A 45 0.54 4.33 13.30
N PRO A 46 0.84 5.14 14.33
CA PRO A 46 -0.10 6.12 14.88
C PRO A 46 -0.52 7.21 13.90
N LYS A 47 0.36 7.57 12.96
CA LYS A 47 0.10 8.54 11.90
C LYS A 47 0.23 7.85 10.55
N GLN A 48 -0.67 8.15 9.61
CA GLN A 48 -0.60 7.56 8.28
C GLN A 48 0.35 8.32 7.34
N ASN A 49 0.77 7.63 6.28
CA ASN A 49 1.55 8.18 5.19
C ASN A 49 0.70 9.24 4.46
N ASP A 50 1.26 10.41 4.16
CA ASP A 50 0.52 11.52 3.53
C ASP A 50 0.07 11.20 2.09
N ALA A 51 0.71 10.22 1.44
CA ALA A 51 0.30 9.68 0.15
C ALA A 51 -0.66 8.49 0.27
N PHE A 52 -0.94 8.00 1.48
CA PHE A 52 -1.99 7.02 1.76
C PHE A 52 -3.31 7.73 2.00
N GLN A 53 -4.35 7.28 1.31
CA GLN A 53 -5.71 7.78 1.47
C GLN A 53 -6.49 6.73 2.27
N ILE A 54 -7.02 7.08 3.43
CA ILE A 54 -7.66 6.12 4.33
C ILE A 54 -8.93 5.60 3.64
N PRO A 55 -9.07 4.29 3.37
CA PRO A 55 -10.32 3.78 2.80
C PRO A 55 -11.50 4.04 3.74
N TYR A 56 -12.66 4.47 3.24
CA TYR A 56 -13.82 4.77 4.11
C TYR A 56 -14.17 3.61 5.04
N PHE A 57 -14.05 2.37 4.56
CA PHE A 57 -14.34 1.16 5.32
C PHE A 57 -13.31 0.87 6.43
N LEU A 58 -12.22 1.65 6.53
CA LEU A 58 -11.25 1.67 7.62
C LEU A 58 -11.26 2.99 8.41
N SER A 59 -12.18 3.91 8.12
CA SER A 59 -12.17 5.27 8.67
C SER A 59 -12.80 5.40 10.05
N SER A 60 -13.50 4.37 10.54
CA SER A 60 -14.04 4.31 11.89
C SER A 60 -14.13 2.88 12.42
N THR A 61 -14.20 2.70 13.74
CA THR A 61 -14.47 1.39 14.36
C THR A 61 -15.77 0.76 13.82
N GLU A 62 -16.81 1.57 13.60
CA GLU A 62 -18.10 1.12 13.08
C GLU A 62 -17.99 0.59 11.64
N GLU A 63 -17.31 1.31 10.76
CA GLU A 63 -17.14 0.90 9.37
C GLU A 63 -16.33 -0.39 9.25
N VAL A 64 -15.30 -0.53 10.08
CA VAL A 64 -14.46 -1.73 10.11
C VAL A 64 -15.24 -2.95 10.57
N ALA A 65 -16.13 -2.78 11.56
CA ALA A 65 -16.98 -3.86 12.05
C ALA A 65 -17.85 -4.47 10.93
N LYS A 66 -18.21 -3.70 9.90
CA LYS A 66 -19.02 -4.17 8.74
C LYS A 66 -18.24 -5.09 7.80
N ILE A 67 -16.92 -4.95 7.74
CA ILE A 67 -16.06 -5.71 6.82
C ILE A 67 -15.11 -6.68 7.52
N ARG A 68 -14.98 -6.61 8.85
CA ARG A 68 -14.08 -7.45 9.62
C ARG A 68 -14.50 -8.93 9.49
N PRO A 69 -13.56 -9.86 9.22
CA PRO A 69 -13.87 -11.27 9.22
C PRO A 69 -14.49 -11.76 10.54
N PRO A 70 -15.25 -12.88 10.51
CA PRO A 70 -15.65 -13.54 11.74
C PRO A 70 -14.41 -13.98 12.54
N ALA A 71 -14.50 -13.96 13.87
CA ALA A 71 -13.37 -14.31 14.75
C ALA A 71 -12.81 -15.72 14.49
N VAL A 72 -13.67 -16.64 14.01
CA VAL A 72 -13.32 -17.99 13.61
C VAL A 72 -13.86 -18.23 12.20
N VAL A 73 -12.97 -18.43 11.24
CA VAL A 73 -13.27 -18.80 9.85
C VAL A 73 -13.17 -20.31 9.67
N LYS A 74 -12.17 -20.94 10.27
CA LYS A 74 -11.95 -22.39 10.22
C LYS A 74 -11.39 -22.88 11.56
N THR A 75 -12.03 -23.87 12.14
CA THR A 75 -11.58 -24.50 13.38
C THR A 75 -10.34 -25.35 13.17
N TRP A 76 -9.64 -25.69 14.27
CA TRP A 76 -8.48 -26.56 14.21
C TRP A 76 -8.87 -27.97 13.75
N GLU A 77 -10.00 -28.48 14.24
CA GLU A 77 -10.53 -29.81 13.90
C GLU A 77 -10.83 -29.93 12.42
N GLN A 78 -11.47 -28.90 11.84
CA GLN A 78 -11.70 -28.82 10.39
C GLN A 78 -10.40 -28.79 9.60
N ARG A 79 -9.39 -28.05 10.08
CA ARG A 79 -8.09 -27.99 9.40
C ARG A 79 -7.36 -29.32 9.43
N VAL A 80 -7.37 -30.02 10.57
CA VAL A 80 -6.75 -31.34 10.72
C VAL A 80 -7.46 -32.40 9.86
N ALA A 81 -8.78 -32.32 9.72
CA ALA A 81 -9.56 -33.21 8.87
C ALA A 81 -9.18 -33.15 7.37
N GLU A 82 -8.54 -32.06 6.93
CA GLU A 82 -8.01 -31.94 5.56
C GLU A 82 -6.70 -32.73 5.35
N LEU A 83 -6.08 -33.21 6.43
CA LEU A 83 -4.83 -33.95 6.40
C LEU A 83 -5.09 -35.47 6.28
N LYS A 84 -4.26 -36.15 5.49
CA LYS A 84 -4.24 -37.62 5.46
C LYS A 84 -3.79 -38.18 6.81
N ASP A 85 -4.21 -39.39 7.17
CA ASP A 85 -3.83 -40.02 8.45
C ASP A 85 -2.31 -40.04 8.71
N VAL A 86 -1.52 -40.27 7.65
CA VAL A 86 -0.05 -40.23 7.72
C VAL A 86 0.46 -38.83 8.12
N GLN A 87 -0.15 -37.78 7.57
CA GLN A 87 0.19 -36.39 7.88
C GLN A 87 -0.21 -36.02 9.30
N GLN A 88 -1.38 -36.47 9.77
CA GLN A 88 -1.84 -36.27 11.15
C GLN A 88 -0.89 -36.93 12.16
N ARG A 89 -0.45 -38.18 11.91
CA ARG A 89 0.54 -38.85 12.77
C ARG A 89 1.87 -38.09 12.84
N LYS A 90 2.36 -37.62 11.69
CA LYS A 90 3.59 -36.81 11.63
C LYS A 90 3.45 -35.47 12.35
N LEU A 91 2.27 -34.85 12.30
CA LEU A 91 1.98 -33.63 13.05
C LEU A 91 2.08 -33.85 14.55
N GLU A 92 1.50 -34.93 15.06
CA GLU A 92 1.58 -35.26 16.49
C GLU A 92 3.00 -35.63 16.94
N GLU A 93 3.77 -36.34 16.11
CA GLU A 93 5.20 -36.61 16.37
C GLU A 93 6.01 -35.32 16.41
N PHE A 94 5.82 -34.44 15.42
CA PHE A 94 6.50 -33.16 15.34
C PHE A 94 6.18 -32.24 16.52
N LYS A 95 4.92 -32.16 16.94
CA LYS A 95 4.50 -31.39 18.11
C LYS A 95 5.23 -31.84 19.37
N LYS A 96 5.37 -33.15 19.59
CA LYS A 96 6.14 -33.69 20.73
C LYS A 96 7.62 -33.29 20.66
N MET A 97 8.22 -33.35 19.48
CA MET A 97 9.61 -32.93 19.27
C MET A 97 9.80 -31.44 19.55
N VAL A 98 8.88 -30.59 19.10
CA VAL A 98 8.90 -29.14 19.36
C VAL A 98 8.72 -28.83 20.84
N ILE A 99 7.80 -29.49 21.53
CA ILE A 99 7.58 -29.31 22.98
C ILE A 99 8.81 -29.71 23.81
N ALA A 100 9.55 -30.74 23.37
CA ALA A 100 10.76 -31.19 24.04
C ALA A 100 11.98 -30.27 23.80
N ALA A 101 11.89 -29.32 22.85
CA ALA A 101 13.00 -28.45 22.54
C ALA A 101 13.28 -27.44 23.67
N PRO A 102 14.55 -27.14 23.98
CA PRO A 102 14.92 -26.24 25.08
C PRO A 102 14.48 -24.79 24.86
N TRP A 103 14.16 -24.41 23.62
CA TRP A 103 13.69 -23.09 23.24
C TRP A 103 12.16 -22.96 23.19
N TYR A 104 11.42 -24.03 23.50
CA TYR A 104 9.97 -24.03 23.40
C TYR A 104 9.30 -23.10 24.42
N GLU A 105 8.34 -22.32 23.94
CA GLU A 105 7.50 -21.44 24.75
C GLU A 105 6.02 -21.65 24.38
N LYS A 106 5.22 -22.24 25.28
CA LYS A 106 3.81 -22.60 25.00
C LYS A 106 2.95 -21.48 24.41
N LYS A 107 3.22 -20.22 24.77
CA LYS A 107 2.46 -19.05 24.27
C LYS A 107 2.83 -18.66 22.83
N LYS A 108 3.99 -19.09 22.32
CA LYS A 108 4.51 -18.69 21.01
C LYS A 108 4.32 -19.75 19.92
N PHE A 109 4.31 -21.03 20.30
CA PHE A 109 4.25 -22.15 19.37
C PHE A 109 2.90 -22.86 19.49
N ASP A 110 1.98 -22.52 18.60
CA ASP A 110 0.68 -23.18 18.46
C ASP A 110 0.71 -24.30 17.41
N ASP A 111 -0.34 -25.11 17.41
CA ASP A 111 -0.46 -26.26 16.51
C ASP A 111 -0.54 -25.81 15.03
N TRP A 112 -1.12 -24.64 14.76
CA TRP A 112 -1.18 -24.03 13.42
C TRP A 112 0.22 -23.70 12.89
N LEU A 113 1.09 -23.13 13.72
CA LEU A 113 2.49 -22.90 13.39
C LEU A 113 3.19 -24.21 13.09
N CYS A 114 3.07 -25.22 13.95
CA CYS A 114 3.69 -26.53 13.73
C CYS A 114 3.30 -27.12 12.38
N LEU A 115 2.00 -27.06 12.04
CA LEU A 115 1.49 -27.54 10.76
C LEU A 115 2.09 -26.78 9.56
N ARG A 116 2.21 -25.45 9.63
CA ARG A 116 2.82 -24.65 8.55
C ARG A 116 4.25 -25.06 8.25
N TYR A 117 5.07 -25.29 9.28
CA TYR A 117 6.46 -25.73 9.10
C TYR A 117 6.54 -27.13 8.49
N LEU A 118 5.66 -28.05 8.89
CA LEU A 118 5.56 -29.37 8.27
C LEU A 118 5.17 -29.28 6.80
N ILE A 119 4.14 -28.50 6.46
CA ILE A 119 3.72 -28.34 5.06
C ILE A 119 4.86 -27.77 4.21
N ALA A 120 5.55 -26.75 4.70
CA ALA A 120 6.67 -26.11 4.00
C ALA A 120 7.88 -27.04 3.75
N ARG A 121 7.94 -28.19 4.45
CA ARG A 121 8.96 -29.23 4.26
C ARG A 121 8.36 -30.57 3.88
N SER A 122 7.20 -30.56 3.21
CA SER A 122 6.54 -31.77 2.70
C SER A 122 6.35 -32.88 3.76
N PHE A 123 6.08 -32.47 5.00
CA PHE A 123 5.98 -33.33 6.17
C PHE A 123 7.27 -34.14 6.47
N SER A 124 8.44 -33.60 6.16
CA SER A 124 9.73 -34.07 6.68
C SER A 124 9.95 -33.48 8.08
N ILE A 125 9.88 -34.33 9.12
CA ILE A 125 9.94 -33.89 10.53
C ILE A 125 11.28 -33.23 10.84
N SER A 126 12.39 -33.86 10.43
CA SER A 126 13.75 -33.35 10.68
C SER A 126 13.98 -31.99 10.00
N GLU A 127 13.60 -31.85 8.73
CA GLU A 127 13.76 -30.59 8.00
C GLU A 127 12.85 -29.49 8.54
N ALA A 128 11.60 -29.82 8.89
CA ALA A 128 10.67 -28.88 9.50
C ALA A 128 11.20 -28.39 10.86
N PHE A 129 11.77 -29.28 11.67
CA PHE A 129 12.33 -28.94 12.97
C PHE A 129 13.55 -28.02 12.82
N SER A 130 14.47 -28.36 11.92
CA SER A 130 15.64 -27.53 11.62
C SER A 130 15.24 -26.14 11.12
N MET A 131 14.22 -26.05 10.24
CA MET A 131 13.69 -24.76 9.77
C MET A 131 13.09 -23.93 10.90
N LEU A 132 12.30 -24.57 11.79
CA LEU A 132 11.71 -23.90 12.94
C LEU A 132 12.79 -23.40 13.90
N GLU A 133 13.77 -24.24 14.23
CA GLU A 133 14.89 -23.87 15.09
C GLU A 133 15.71 -22.69 14.52
N ASN A 134 15.96 -22.67 13.21
CA ASN A 134 16.57 -21.52 12.54
C ASN A 134 15.74 -20.25 12.67
N THR A 135 14.41 -20.35 12.63
CA THR A 135 13.53 -19.20 12.87
C THR A 135 13.62 -18.72 14.30
N VAL A 136 13.63 -19.62 15.28
CA VAL A 136 13.79 -19.26 16.70
C VAL A 136 15.14 -18.59 16.95
N LYS A 137 16.20 -19.09 16.32
CA LYS A 137 17.53 -18.47 16.36
C LYS A 137 17.51 -17.07 15.77
N TRP A 138 16.90 -16.89 14.59
CA TRP A 138 16.76 -15.58 13.96
C TRP A 138 15.98 -14.60 14.85
N TRP A 139 14.89 -15.03 15.48
CA TRP A 139 14.15 -14.21 16.45
C TRP A 139 15.03 -13.75 17.61
N LYS A 140 15.81 -14.66 18.21
CA LYS A 140 16.72 -14.35 19.32
C LYS A 140 17.83 -13.37 18.92
N GLU A 141 18.42 -13.57 17.74
CA GLU A 141 19.52 -12.74 17.25
C GLU A 141 19.07 -11.33 16.83
N THR A 142 17.85 -11.21 16.31
CA THR A 142 17.37 -9.95 15.72
C THR A 142 16.37 -9.19 16.57
N GLY A 143 15.67 -9.86 17.49
CA GLY A 143 14.53 -9.28 18.22
C GLY A 143 13.29 -9.04 17.33
N SER A 144 13.23 -9.69 16.17
CA SER A 144 12.21 -9.43 15.13
C SER A 144 10.77 -9.73 15.51
N GLU A 145 10.53 -10.51 16.57
CA GLU A 145 9.20 -10.73 17.13
C GLU A 145 8.52 -9.42 17.59
N THR A 146 9.33 -8.47 18.07
CA THR A 146 8.86 -7.22 18.69
C THR A 146 9.37 -5.98 17.98
N TRP A 147 9.90 -6.14 16.76
CA TRP A 147 10.34 -5.01 15.97
C TRP A 147 9.22 -3.99 15.78
N GLN A 148 9.63 -2.73 15.90
CA GLN A 148 8.91 -1.57 15.39
C GLN A 148 9.80 -0.95 14.31
N CYS A 149 9.19 -0.31 13.32
CA CYS A 149 9.97 0.40 12.32
C CYS A 149 10.21 1.83 12.83
N ASP A 150 11.31 2.06 13.55
CA ASP A 150 11.65 3.36 14.14
C ASP A 150 11.56 4.50 13.11
N ALA A 151 12.08 4.29 11.90
CA ALA A 151 12.02 5.27 10.82
C ALA A 151 10.57 5.63 10.40
N CYS A 152 9.64 4.67 10.43
CA CYS A 152 8.23 4.92 10.14
C CYS A 152 7.46 5.47 11.34
N MET A 153 7.92 5.20 12.56
CA MET A 153 7.39 5.82 13.77
C MET A 153 7.72 7.32 13.81
N GLU A 154 8.91 7.70 13.37
CA GLU A 154 9.33 9.11 13.22
C GLU A 154 8.69 9.77 11.99
N ASN A 155 8.66 9.05 10.86
CA ASN A 155 8.10 9.56 9.60
C ASN A 155 7.29 8.46 8.88
N PRO A 156 5.95 8.50 8.88
CA PRO A 156 5.14 7.47 8.24
C PRO A 156 5.28 7.43 6.72
N ASN A 157 5.93 8.44 6.13
CA ASN A 157 6.28 8.47 4.71
C ASN A 157 7.59 7.76 4.38
N HIS A 158 8.28 7.12 5.34
CA HIS A 158 9.64 6.60 5.12
C HIS A 158 9.67 5.34 4.26
N HIS A 159 8.84 4.35 4.56
CA HIS A 159 8.74 3.08 3.81
C HIS A 159 7.37 2.89 3.14
N MET A 160 7.31 1.90 2.24
CA MET A 160 6.11 1.50 1.51
C MET A 160 5.40 0.32 2.17
N GLY A 161 4.08 0.30 2.11
CA GLY A 161 3.27 -0.87 2.47
C GLY A 161 2.39 -0.64 3.67
N GLN A 162 1.10 -0.87 3.50
CA GLN A 162 0.10 -0.79 4.56
C GLN A 162 -0.98 -1.84 4.39
N PHE A 163 -1.62 -2.21 5.49
CA PHE A 163 -2.87 -2.96 5.47
C PHE A 163 -3.99 -2.11 4.86
N ILE A 164 -4.82 -2.71 4.00
CA ILE A 164 -5.91 -2.00 3.32
C ILE A 164 -7.25 -2.73 3.37
N GLY A 165 -7.39 -3.78 4.17
CA GLY A 165 -8.63 -4.57 4.29
C GLY A 165 -8.40 -6.07 4.12
N TRP A 166 -9.49 -6.83 4.01
CA TRP A 166 -9.46 -8.28 3.82
C TRP A 166 -9.99 -8.66 2.45
N ASP A 167 -9.45 -9.73 1.87
CA ASP A 167 -9.97 -10.28 0.62
C ASP A 167 -11.21 -11.16 0.85
N LYS A 168 -11.71 -11.78 -0.23
CA LYS A 168 -12.89 -12.64 -0.19
C LYS A 168 -12.70 -13.93 0.61
N GLU A 169 -11.46 -14.31 0.91
CA GLU A 169 -11.08 -15.47 1.72
C GLU A 169 -10.68 -15.05 3.15
N HIS A 170 -11.03 -13.82 3.56
CA HIS A 170 -10.73 -13.24 4.87
C HIS A 170 -9.24 -13.07 5.16
N ARG A 171 -8.39 -13.08 4.12
CA ARG A 171 -6.94 -12.86 4.27
C ARG A 171 -6.67 -11.37 4.34
N PRO A 172 -5.84 -10.89 5.29
CA PRO A 172 -5.46 -9.49 5.32
C PRO A 172 -4.64 -9.14 4.07
N VAL A 173 -4.95 -7.98 3.48
CA VAL A 173 -4.36 -7.49 2.24
C VAL A 173 -3.42 -6.34 2.57
N MET A 174 -2.15 -6.52 2.25
CA MET A 174 -1.15 -5.47 2.27
C MET A 174 -1.00 -4.89 0.88
N PHE A 175 -1.08 -3.58 0.76
CA PHE A 175 -0.82 -2.86 -0.48
C PHE A 175 0.45 -2.03 -0.37
N MET A 176 1.33 -2.18 -1.35
CA MET A 176 2.56 -1.42 -1.52
C MET A 176 2.47 -0.66 -2.83
N SER A 177 2.78 0.63 -2.82
CA SER A 177 2.93 1.41 -4.04
C SER A 177 4.32 2.01 -4.10
N MET A 178 4.95 1.95 -5.28
CA MET A 178 6.26 2.57 -5.51
C MET A 178 6.21 4.11 -5.39
N ARG A 179 5.02 4.71 -5.34
CA ARG A 179 4.87 6.16 -5.08
C ARG A 179 5.08 6.52 -3.60
N TRP A 180 5.07 5.53 -2.71
CA TRP A 180 5.22 5.71 -1.26
C TRP A 180 6.64 5.39 -0.82
N GLY A 181 7.15 6.11 0.17
CA GLY A 181 8.43 5.80 0.79
C GLY A 181 9.62 6.13 -0.12
N PRO A 182 10.44 7.15 0.14
CA PRO A 182 11.66 7.34 -0.63
C PRO A 182 12.76 6.33 -0.24
N GLU A 183 12.68 5.69 0.93
CA GLU A 183 13.69 4.73 1.38
C GLU A 183 13.46 3.34 0.77
N ARG A 184 14.53 2.79 0.20
CA ARG A 184 14.53 1.56 -0.63
C ARG A 184 15.66 0.61 -0.28
N LYS A 185 16.65 1.03 0.51
CA LYS A 185 17.84 0.25 0.84
C LYS A 185 17.58 -0.73 1.98
N ASN A 186 16.79 -0.31 2.99
CA ASN A 186 16.60 -1.08 4.22
C ASN A 186 15.13 -1.41 4.54
N PRO A 187 14.32 -1.94 3.60
CA PRO A 187 12.91 -2.16 3.83
C PRO A 187 12.62 -3.32 4.80
N LEU A 188 13.61 -4.18 5.08
CA LEU A 188 13.38 -5.46 5.75
C LEU A 188 12.66 -5.30 7.10
N ARG A 189 13.08 -4.32 7.91
CA ARG A 189 12.47 -4.10 9.23
C ARG A 189 11.01 -3.71 9.11
N HIS A 190 10.69 -2.78 8.20
CA HIS A 190 9.31 -2.39 7.89
C HIS A 190 8.48 -3.56 7.39
N MET A 191 9.02 -4.37 6.49
CA MET A 191 8.33 -5.55 5.95
C MET A 191 8.01 -6.57 7.04
N VAL A 192 8.96 -6.86 7.93
CA VAL A 192 8.73 -7.77 9.07
C VAL A 192 7.69 -7.21 10.04
N CYS A 193 7.74 -5.90 10.35
CA CYS A 193 6.72 -5.25 11.17
C CYS A 193 5.33 -5.38 10.52
N SER A 194 5.25 -5.17 9.20
CA SER A 194 4.03 -5.33 8.42
C SER A 194 3.53 -6.77 8.44
N PHE A 195 4.38 -7.77 8.23
CA PHE A 195 3.98 -9.18 8.28
C PHE A 195 3.45 -9.59 9.65
N ASN A 196 4.13 -9.17 10.73
CA ASN A 196 3.66 -9.43 12.09
C ASN A 196 2.32 -8.75 12.38
N HIS A 197 2.09 -7.56 11.83
CA HIS A 197 0.81 -6.87 11.92
C HIS A 197 -0.29 -7.59 11.13
N LEU A 198 -0.04 -8.03 9.90
CA LEU A 198 -0.99 -8.84 9.14
C LEU A 198 -1.34 -10.14 9.88
N ILE A 199 -0.37 -10.82 10.50
CA ILE A 199 -0.62 -12.02 11.31
C ILE A 199 -1.58 -11.72 12.48
N ARG A 200 -1.43 -10.57 13.15
CA ARG A 200 -2.34 -10.17 14.25
C ARG A 200 -3.76 -9.87 13.77
N LEU A 201 -3.93 -9.53 12.50
CA LEU A 201 -5.23 -9.26 11.86
C LEU A 201 -5.89 -10.53 11.27
N MET A 202 -5.25 -11.69 11.37
CA MET A 202 -5.83 -12.95 10.91
C MET A 202 -6.78 -13.52 11.97
N PRO A 203 -8.05 -13.80 11.62
CA PRO A 203 -8.93 -14.59 12.50
C PRO A 203 -8.47 -16.05 12.57
N VAL A 204 -9.02 -16.81 13.52
CA VAL A 204 -8.74 -18.24 13.64
C VAL A 204 -9.14 -18.96 12.35
N GLY A 205 -8.21 -19.74 11.80
CA GLY A 205 -8.42 -20.49 10.55
C GLY A 205 -7.96 -19.76 9.28
N VAL A 206 -7.52 -18.51 9.38
CA VAL A 206 -6.85 -17.79 8.30
C VAL A 206 -5.35 -17.81 8.55
N GLU A 207 -4.59 -18.45 7.65
CA GLU A 207 -3.16 -18.65 7.83
C GLU A 207 -2.30 -17.73 6.95
N LYS A 208 -2.92 -17.10 5.93
CA LYS A 208 -2.24 -16.49 4.79
C LYS A 208 -2.63 -15.02 4.59
N TRP A 209 -1.72 -14.21 4.08
CA TRP A 209 -1.98 -12.83 3.64
C TRP A 209 -1.91 -12.70 2.11
N VAL A 210 -2.42 -11.58 1.60
CA VAL A 210 -2.27 -11.18 0.20
C VAL A 210 -1.41 -9.91 0.12
N CYS A 211 -0.51 -9.88 -0.85
CA CYS A 211 0.31 -8.72 -1.15
C CYS A 211 -0.08 -8.17 -2.51
N VAL A 212 -0.40 -6.88 -2.59
CA VAL A 212 -0.65 -6.16 -3.84
C VAL A 212 0.43 -5.09 -3.99
N THR A 213 1.17 -5.13 -5.09
CA THR A 213 2.27 -4.20 -5.35
C THR A 213 2.01 -3.43 -6.64
N ASP A 214 1.90 -2.12 -6.52
CA ASP A 214 1.78 -1.18 -7.64
C ASP A 214 3.15 -0.64 -8.05
N PHE A 215 3.60 -1.01 -9.24
CA PHE A 215 4.86 -0.60 -9.84
C PHE A 215 4.72 0.56 -10.84
N GLU A 216 3.58 1.24 -10.93
CA GLU A 216 3.34 2.30 -11.92
C GLU A 216 4.43 3.39 -11.91
N THR A 217 4.88 3.80 -10.73
CA THR A 217 5.93 4.84 -10.58
C THR A 217 7.33 4.26 -10.39
N TYR A 218 7.52 2.96 -10.65
CA TYR A 218 8.81 2.31 -10.48
C TYR A 218 9.88 2.93 -11.40
N SER A 219 11.05 3.20 -10.84
CA SER A 219 12.23 3.72 -11.52
C SER A 219 13.48 2.91 -11.16
N HIS A 220 14.19 2.42 -12.19
CA HIS A 220 15.47 1.72 -12.02
C HIS A 220 16.57 2.55 -11.34
N LEU A 221 16.43 3.88 -11.35
CA LEU A 221 17.40 4.79 -10.75
C LEU A 221 17.15 5.02 -9.26
N HIS A 222 15.89 4.90 -8.81
CA HIS A 222 15.48 5.31 -7.46
C HIS A 222 14.97 4.15 -6.60
N ASP A 223 14.33 3.13 -7.18
CA ASP A 223 13.62 2.08 -6.42
C ASP A 223 14.49 0.88 -6.00
N GLY A 224 15.81 1.08 -5.96
CA GLY A 224 16.76 0.14 -5.39
C GLY A 224 17.15 -1.02 -6.33
N LYS A 225 18.13 -1.80 -5.86
CA LYS A 225 18.65 -2.95 -6.61
C LYS A 225 17.72 -4.15 -6.43
N PRO A 226 17.54 -5.00 -7.46
CA PRO A 226 16.77 -6.25 -7.38
C PRO A 226 17.14 -7.14 -6.17
N SER A 227 18.38 -7.08 -5.69
CA SER A 227 18.87 -7.81 -4.51
C SER A 227 18.11 -7.53 -3.22
N VAL A 228 17.52 -6.34 -3.05
CA VAL A 228 16.72 -6.00 -1.86
C VAL A 228 15.40 -6.77 -1.87
N GLY A 229 14.74 -6.91 -3.02
CA GLY A 229 13.56 -7.75 -3.16
C GLY A 229 13.87 -9.22 -2.85
N VAL A 230 15.04 -9.70 -3.29
CA VAL A 230 15.51 -11.07 -3.00
C VAL A 230 15.69 -11.29 -1.49
N SER A 231 16.23 -10.32 -0.74
CA SER A 231 16.43 -10.49 0.71
C SER A 231 15.12 -10.58 1.48
N VAL A 232 14.12 -9.76 1.10
CA VAL A 232 12.77 -9.83 1.69
C VAL A 232 12.11 -11.17 1.39
N ILE A 233 12.23 -11.67 0.15
CA ILE A 233 11.68 -12.98 -0.24
C ILE A 233 12.33 -14.11 0.57
N ARG A 234 13.65 -14.09 0.75
CA ARG A 234 14.35 -15.07 1.59
C ARG A 234 13.80 -15.09 3.02
N VAL A 235 13.62 -13.92 3.63
CA VAL A 235 13.04 -13.84 4.98
C VAL A 235 11.62 -14.42 5.02
N ILE A 236 10.77 -14.15 4.02
CA ILE A 236 9.44 -14.77 3.93
C ILE A 236 9.55 -16.30 3.85
N GLN A 237 10.45 -16.82 3.01
CA GLN A 237 10.60 -18.26 2.82
C GLN A 237 11.18 -18.98 4.04
N ASP A 238 12.14 -18.37 4.72
CA ASP A 238 12.88 -18.99 5.82
C ASP A 238 12.13 -18.88 7.15
N HIS A 239 11.39 -17.77 7.37
CA HIS A 239 10.82 -17.44 8.68
C HIS A 239 9.30 -17.24 8.69
N TYR A 240 8.66 -17.18 7.52
CA TYR A 240 7.20 -17.08 7.39
C TYR A 240 6.63 -18.19 6.48
N PRO A 241 6.94 -19.47 6.75
CA PRO A 241 6.46 -20.58 5.93
C PRO A 241 4.94 -20.58 5.83
N GLU A 242 4.45 -20.88 4.63
CA GLU A 242 3.02 -20.98 4.30
C GLU A 242 2.18 -19.74 4.66
N ARG A 243 2.80 -18.55 4.74
CA ARG A 243 2.07 -17.30 5.03
C ARG A 243 1.67 -16.49 3.80
N LEU A 244 2.42 -16.55 2.70
CA LEU A 244 2.00 -15.88 1.47
C LEU A 244 0.90 -16.69 0.78
N GLY A 245 -0.27 -16.08 0.58
CA GLY A 245 -1.41 -16.65 -0.16
C GLY A 245 -1.39 -16.25 -1.63
N LYS A 246 -1.30 -14.95 -1.93
CA LYS A 246 -1.24 -14.41 -3.29
C LYS A 246 -0.37 -13.15 -3.33
N MET A 247 0.34 -12.96 -4.43
CA MET A 247 1.10 -11.75 -4.73
C MET A 247 0.62 -11.20 -6.06
N VAL A 248 0.02 -10.02 -6.04
CA VAL A 248 -0.49 -9.31 -7.22
C VAL A 248 0.50 -8.21 -7.57
N CYS A 249 1.03 -8.22 -8.78
CA CYS A 249 1.96 -7.20 -9.28
C CYS A 249 1.30 -6.42 -10.40
N ILE A 250 1.04 -5.14 -10.16
CA ILE A 250 0.40 -4.22 -11.12
C ILE A 250 1.50 -3.47 -11.87
N ASN A 251 1.44 -3.49 -13.20
CA ASN A 251 2.40 -2.86 -14.11
C ASN A 251 3.88 -3.15 -13.76
N PRO A 252 4.26 -4.41 -13.50
CA PRO A 252 5.65 -4.72 -13.15
C PRO A 252 6.60 -4.25 -14.28
N PRO A 253 7.77 -3.67 -13.95
CA PRO A 253 8.72 -3.25 -14.97
C PRO A 253 9.18 -4.47 -15.77
N LYS A 254 9.60 -4.28 -17.04
CA LYS A 254 10.13 -5.39 -17.86
C LYS A 254 11.31 -6.08 -17.18
N LEU A 255 12.09 -5.37 -16.36
CA LEU A 255 13.17 -5.94 -15.54
C LEU A 255 12.67 -6.89 -14.45
N PHE A 256 11.40 -6.84 -14.04
CA PHE A 256 10.81 -7.82 -13.14
C PHE A 256 10.87 -9.22 -13.74
N SER A 257 10.89 -9.37 -15.08
CA SER A 257 11.17 -10.66 -15.71
C SER A 257 12.59 -11.18 -15.42
N ILE A 258 13.57 -10.27 -15.21
CA ILE A 258 14.94 -10.62 -14.81
C ILE A 258 15.00 -10.94 -13.31
N LEU A 259 14.38 -10.10 -12.47
CA LEU A 259 14.27 -10.38 -11.03
C LEU A 259 13.53 -11.71 -10.79
N TRP A 260 12.45 -11.97 -11.52
CA TRP A 260 11.73 -13.24 -11.52
C TRP A 260 12.67 -14.40 -11.89
N LYS A 261 13.44 -14.28 -12.99
CA LYS A 261 14.46 -15.29 -13.37
C LYS A 261 15.53 -15.53 -12.28
N LEU A 262 15.94 -14.49 -11.55
CA LEU A 262 16.91 -14.60 -10.45
C LEU A 262 16.31 -15.20 -9.17
N ILE A 263 15.02 -14.95 -8.92
CA ILE A 263 14.31 -15.47 -7.77
C ILE A 263 13.83 -16.92 -8.01
N LEU A 264 13.53 -17.31 -9.25
CA LEU A 264 12.98 -18.63 -9.61
C LEU A 264 13.74 -19.82 -8.99
N PRO A 265 15.08 -19.87 -8.95
CA PRO A 265 15.82 -20.97 -8.31
C PRO A 265 15.60 -21.06 -6.79
N VAL A 266 15.27 -19.93 -6.16
CA VAL A 266 15.09 -19.81 -4.71
C VAL A 266 13.62 -20.00 -4.32
N ILE A 267 12.68 -19.69 -5.23
CA ILE A 267 11.23 -19.84 -5.02
C ILE A 267 10.73 -21.23 -5.37
N ASP A 268 10.11 -21.89 -4.39
CA ASP A 268 9.45 -23.18 -4.54
C ASP A 268 8.31 -23.12 -5.58
N PRO A 269 7.99 -24.22 -6.30
CA PRO A 269 6.97 -24.22 -7.34
C PRO A 269 5.58 -23.76 -6.89
N VAL A 270 5.19 -24.02 -5.63
CA VAL A 270 3.89 -23.63 -5.09
C VAL A 270 3.82 -22.11 -4.94
N THR A 271 4.91 -21.46 -4.53
CA THR A 271 4.96 -20.00 -4.44
C THR A 271 4.92 -19.33 -5.82
N ARG A 272 5.37 -19.98 -6.90
CA ARG A 272 5.27 -19.44 -8.28
C ARG A 272 3.82 -19.29 -8.73
N THR A 273 2.93 -20.22 -8.38
CA THR A 273 1.51 -20.16 -8.76
C THR A 273 0.73 -19.09 -7.98
N LYS A 274 1.33 -18.57 -6.91
CA LYS A 274 0.75 -17.50 -6.10
C LYS A 274 0.94 -16.10 -6.70
N VAL A 275 1.79 -15.94 -7.71
CA VAL A 275 2.05 -14.64 -8.32
C VAL A 275 1.11 -14.37 -9.50
N GLU A 276 0.54 -13.18 -9.54
CA GLU A 276 -0.37 -12.73 -10.59
C GLU A 276 0.09 -11.38 -11.13
N PHE A 277 0.41 -11.34 -12.42
CA PHE A 277 0.83 -10.11 -13.11
C PHE A 277 -0.37 -9.50 -13.79
N LEU A 278 -0.62 -8.22 -13.51
CA LEU A 278 -1.74 -7.46 -14.02
C LEU A 278 -1.28 -6.13 -14.60
N TRP A 279 -2.04 -5.63 -15.57
CA TRP A 279 -1.76 -4.38 -16.26
C TRP A 279 -2.97 -3.45 -16.26
N THR A 280 -2.71 -2.14 -16.25
CA THR A 280 -3.77 -1.12 -16.27
C THR A 280 -4.15 -0.69 -17.69
N GLU A 281 -3.25 -0.90 -18.65
CA GLU A 281 -3.43 -0.59 -20.08
C GLU A 281 -3.17 -1.79 -21.00
N ALA A 282 -3.05 -2.99 -20.45
CA ALA A 282 -2.90 -4.23 -21.21
C ALA A 282 -3.60 -5.40 -20.51
N GLN A 283 -3.63 -6.55 -21.16
CA GLN A 283 -4.10 -7.79 -20.55
C GLN A 283 -2.93 -8.64 -20.03
N PRO A 284 -3.14 -9.47 -18.99
CA PRO A 284 -4.30 -9.53 -18.09
C PRO A 284 -4.58 -8.22 -17.35
N SER A 285 -5.81 -7.73 -17.40
CA SER A 285 -6.13 -6.38 -16.91
C SER A 285 -6.60 -6.39 -15.45
N VAL A 286 -6.26 -5.32 -14.73
CA VAL A 286 -6.73 -5.10 -13.35
C VAL A 286 -8.25 -4.99 -13.25
N CYS A 287 -8.93 -4.53 -14.30
CA CYS A 287 -10.37 -4.29 -14.29
C CYS A 287 -11.16 -5.59 -14.16
N GLU A 288 -10.71 -6.66 -14.81
CA GLU A 288 -11.29 -8.00 -14.69
C GLU A 288 -10.77 -8.75 -13.46
N ALA A 289 -9.50 -8.55 -13.11
CA ALA A 289 -8.87 -9.32 -12.03
C ALA A 289 -9.26 -8.84 -10.63
N PHE A 290 -9.38 -7.53 -10.39
CA PHE A 290 -9.70 -7.02 -9.05
C PHE A 290 -11.07 -7.47 -8.56
N PRO A 291 -12.17 -7.41 -9.34
CA PRO A 291 -13.47 -7.91 -8.90
C PRO A 291 -13.48 -9.42 -8.69
N ARG A 292 -12.61 -10.18 -9.37
CA ARG A 292 -12.44 -11.62 -9.10
C ARG A 292 -11.76 -11.84 -7.75
N LEU A 293 -10.67 -11.13 -7.48
CA LEU A 293 -9.78 -11.34 -6.33
C LEU A 293 -10.28 -10.72 -5.02
N PHE A 294 -10.92 -9.55 -5.09
CA PHE A 294 -11.21 -8.70 -3.93
C PHE A 294 -12.70 -8.36 -3.83
N PRO A 295 -13.22 -8.07 -2.61
CA PRO A 295 -14.56 -7.54 -2.44
C PRO A 295 -14.70 -6.14 -3.07
N PRO A 296 -15.92 -5.71 -3.44
CA PRO A 296 -16.13 -4.48 -4.22
C PRO A 296 -15.40 -3.24 -3.66
N HIS A 297 -15.59 -2.94 -2.37
CA HIS A 297 -14.95 -1.79 -1.72
C HIS A 297 -13.42 -1.77 -1.86
N LEU A 298 -12.79 -2.95 -1.83
CA LEU A 298 -11.34 -3.09 -1.94
C LEU A 298 -10.88 -3.02 -3.41
N SER A 299 -11.62 -3.63 -4.33
CA SER A 299 -11.38 -3.53 -5.78
C SER A 299 -11.44 -2.08 -6.26
N GLU A 300 -12.44 -1.33 -5.79
CA GLU A 300 -12.65 0.09 -6.09
C GLU A 300 -11.53 0.95 -5.51
N TYR A 301 -11.16 0.73 -4.24
CA TYR A 301 -10.06 1.44 -3.58
C TYR A 301 -8.73 1.23 -4.32
N LEU A 302 -8.40 -0.02 -4.68
CA LEU A 302 -7.21 -0.34 -5.44
C LEU A 302 -7.23 0.32 -6.82
N SER A 303 -8.42 0.41 -7.44
CA SER A 303 -8.58 1.03 -8.75
C SER A 303 -8.27 2.52 -8.73
N ASP A 304 -8.80 3.24 -7.75
CA ASP A 304 -8.45 4.65 -7.59
C ASP A 304 -7.02 4.84 -7.10
N SER A 305 -6.49 3.91 -6.30
CA SER A 305 -5.12 4.01 -5.82
C SER A 305 -4.11 3.95 -6.94
N TYR A 306 -4.30 3.09 -7.94
CA TYR A 306 -3.39 3.08 -9.08
C TYR A 306 -3.65 4.29 -10.00
N ASP A 307 -4.90 4.76 -10.18
CA ASP A 307 -5.19 5.98 -10.94
C ASP A 307 -4.45 7.19 -10.31
N ARG A 308 -4.42 7.27 -8.98
CA ARG A 308 -3.61 8.27 -8.26
C ARG A 308 -2.12 8.15 -8.58
N SER A 309 -1.56 6.93 -8.61
CA SER A 309 -0.16 6.71 -8.99
C SER A 309 0.11 7.19 -10.42
N LYS A 310 -0.74 6.79 -11.37
CA LYS A 310 -0.59 7.05 -12.80
C LYS A 310 -0.66 8.52 -13.16
N PHE A 311 -1.62 9.23 -12.57
CA PHE A 311 -1.85 10.65 -12.85
C PHE A 311 -1.15 11.56 -11.83
N ASN A 312 -0.32 10.99 -10.94
CA ASN A 312 0.39 11.71 -9.88
C ASN A 312 -0.55 12.60 -9.03
N LEU A 313 -1.70 12.05 -8.66
CA LEU A 313 -2.72 12.77 -7.90
C LEU A 313 -2.41 12.75 -6.40
N ALA A 314 -2.77 13.83 -5.71
CA ALA A 314 -2.72 13.90 -4.27
C ALA A 314 -3.69 12.90 -3.62
N ALA A 315 -3.35 12.38 -2.45
CA ALA A 315 -4.25 11.57 -1.62
C ALA A 315 -5.26 12.48 -0.89
N LYS A 316 -6.13 13.14 -1.65
CA LYS A 316 -7.15 14.07 -1.12
C LYS A 316 -8.55 13.74 -1.68
N PRO A 317 -9.62 13.86 -0.87
CA PRO A 317 -9.63 14.16 0.58
C PRO A 317 -8.98 13.05 1.44
N LEU A 318 -8.72 13.26 2.73
CA LEU A 318 -8.00 12.28 3.57
C LEU A 318 -8.64 10.89 3.56
N VAL A 319 -9.97 10.84 3.66
CA VAL A 319 -10.76 9.60 3.56
C VAL A 319 -11.18 9.38 2.12
N TRP A 320 -10.75 8.28 1.53
CA TRP A 320 -11.17 7.84 0.21
C TRP A 320 -12.60 7.29 0.24
N ARG A 321 -13.40 7.66 -0.76
CA ARG A 321 -14.75 7.14 -1.00
C ARG A 321 -14.88 6.69 -2.46
N PRO A 322 -15.71 5.70 -2.76
CA PRO A 322 -15.89 5.21 -4.12
C PRO A 322 -16.52 6.26 -5.03
N ARG A 323 -16.20 6.19 -6.31
CA ARG A 323 -16.78 7.05 -7.36
C ARG A 323 -18.27 6.73 -7.55
N PRO A 324 -19.17 7.73 -7.49
CA PRO A 324 -20.60 7.51 -7.76
C PRO A 324 -20.88 6.91 -9.14
N GLU A 325 -20.03 7.22 -10.12
CA GLU A 325 -20.14 6.77 -11.51
C GLU A 325 -19.61 5.34 -11.72
N GLY A 326 -19.02 4.73 -10.69
CA GLY A 326 -18.47 3.38 -10.72
C GLY A 326 -17.07 3.28 -11.37
N TYR A 327 -16.76 2.07 -11.82
CA TYR A 327 -15.43 1.67 -12.29
C TYR A 327 -15.56 0.84 -13.57
N PRO A 328 -14.58 0.90 -14.49
CA PRO A 328 -14.56 0.01 -15.64
C PRO A 328 -14.54 -1.45 -15.22
N ASN A 329 -15.40 -2.27 -15.82
CA ASN A 329 -15.54 -3.69 -15.49
C ASN A 329 -14.64 -4.59 -16.33
N ASN A 330 -14.09 -4.07 -17.44
CA ASN A 330 -13.24 -4.80 -18.35
C ASN A 330 -12.23 -3.89 -19.07
N PHE A 331 -11.30 -4.51 -19.77
CA PHE A 331 -10.22 -3.85 -20.48
C PHE A 331 -10.71 -2.88 -21.57
N GLU A 332 -11.78 -3.20 -22.29
CA GLU A 332 -12.28 -2.35 -23.38
C GLU A 332 -12.95 -1.08 -22.84
N GLU A 333 -13.76 -1.19 -21.78
CA GLU A 333 -14.30 -0.03 -21.06
C GLU A 333 -13.17 0.86 -20.54
N ARG A 334 -12.13 0.27 -19.95
CA ARG A 334 -10.97 1.02 -19.46
C ARG A 334 -10.24 1.75 -20.59
N LYS A 335 -10.06 1.10 -21.74
CA LYS A 335 -9.43 1.70 -22.92
C LYS A 335 -10.24 2.89 -23.45
N GLN A 336 -11.57 2.79 -23.45
CA GLN A 336 -12.45 3.91 -23.82
C GLN A 336 -12.33 5.05 -22.82
N GLN A 337 -12.41 4.75 -21.51
CA GLN A 337 -12.23 5.75 -20.45
C GLN A 337 -10.89 6.50 -20.58
N LEU A 338 -9.80 5.78 -20.82
CA LEU A 338 -8.46 6.38 -21.01
C LEU A 338 -8.37 7.28 -22.25
N LYS A 339 -9.10 6.95 -23.33
CA LYS A 339 -9.18 7.82 -24.51
C LYS A 339 -9.90 9.12 -24.16
N THR A 340 -11.05 9.03 -23.50
CA THR A 340 -11.83 10.21 -23.06
C THR A 340 -11.02 11.11 -22.14
N ILE A 341 -10.28 10.53 -21.17
CA ILE A 341 -9.39 11.29 -20.28
C ILE A 341 -8.31 12.03 -21.10
N LYS A 342 -7.64 11.34 -22.02
CA LYS A 342 -6.58 11.94 -22.87
C LYS A 342 -7.12 13.06 -23.78
N GLU A 343 -8.34 12.92 -24.28
CA GLU A 343 -9.00 13.95 -25.09
C GLU A 343 -9.36 15.18 -24.26
N LYS A 344 -9.91 14.97 -23.07
CA LYS A 344 -10.21 16.05 -22.12
C LYS A 344 -8.95 16.81 -21.71
N GLU A 345 -7.87 16.11 -21.35
CA GLU A 345 -6.58 16.75 -21.01
C GLU A 345 -6.01 17.60 -22.16
N LYS A 346 -6.18 17.15 -23.40
CA LYS A 346 -5.75 17.93 -24.58
C LYS A 346 -6.60 19.20 -24.75
N SER A 347 -7.91 19.09 -24.52
CA SER A 347 -8.82 20.24 -24.55
C SER A 347 -8.46 21.25 -23.46
N ASP A 348 -8.33 20.80 -22.21
CA ASP A 348 -8.03 21.66 -21.06
C ASP A 348 -6.68 22.39 -21.23
N LYS A 349 -5.66 21.69 -21.75
CA LYS A 349 -4.36 22.32 -22.09
C LYS A 349 -4.48 23.38 -23.19
N LYS A 350 -5.35 23.18 -24.17
CA LYS A 350 -5.59 24.15 -25.25
C LYS A 350 -6.29 25.39 -24.71
N ASP A 351 -7.31 25.20 -23.87
CA ASP A 351 -8.07 26.29 -23.26
C ASP A 351 -7.23 27.09 -22.28
N SER A 352 -6.40 26.43 -21.47
CA SER A 352 -5.43 27.08 -20.59
C SER A 352 -4.42 27.94 -21.36
N LYS A 353 -3.87 27.43 -22.47
CA LYS A 353 -2.97 28.21 -23.35
C LYS A 353 -3.66 29.41 -23.97
N ARG A 354 -4.92 29.26 -24.41
CA ARG A 354 -5.71 30.35 -24.98
C ARG A 354 -5.99 31.42 -23.93
N ALA A 355 -6.42 31.03 -22.73
CA ALA A 355 -6.66 31.93 -21.62
C ALA A 355 -5.39 32.72 -21.22
N ALA A 356 -4.24 32.06 -21.15
CA ALA A 356 -2.96 32.71 -20.86
C ALA A 356 -2.56 33.72 -21.94
N HIS A 357 -2.77 33.38 -23.22
CA HIS A 357 -2.53 34.29 -24.34
C HIS A 357 -3.46 35.51 -24.31
N ASP A 358 -4.75 35.30 -24.03
CA ASP A 358 -5.73 36.38 -23.97
C ASP A 358 -5.50 37.30 -22.76
N ALA A 359 -5.10 36.74 -21.61
CA ALA A 359 -4.67 37.51 -20.43
C ALA A 359 -3.44 38.37 -20.75
N LYS A 360 -2.44 37.82 -21.44
CA LYS A 360 -1.25 38.59 -21.88
C LYS A 360 -1.62 39.72 -22.83
N LYS A 361 -2.54 39.49 -23.78
CA LYS A 361 -3.04 40.55 -24.67
C LYS A 361 -3.74 41.67 -23.91
N ARG A 362 -4.61 41.33 -22.93
CA ARG A 362 -5.29 42.31 -22.07
C ARG A 362 -4.30 43.13 -21.26
N PHE A 363 -3.29 42.49 -20.66
CA PHE A 363 -2.23 43.17 -19.91
C PHE A 363 -1.45 44.16 -20.78
N VAL A 364 -1.05 43.76 -22.00
CA VAL A 364 -0.34 44.66 -22.93
C VAL A 364 -1.21 45.83 -23.39
N ALA A 365 -2.50 45.59 -23.65
CA ALA A 365 -3.44 46.65 -24.03
C ALA A 365 -3.64 47.67 -22.90
N GLU A 366 -3.74 47.20 -21.65
CA GLU A 366 -3.86 48.04 -20.45
C GLU A 366 -2.61 48.90 -20.22
N GLN A 367 -1.42 48.30 -20.35
CA GLN A 367 -0.15 49.05 -20.27
C GLN A 367 -0.03 50.14 -21.34
N ARG A 368 -0.53 49.88 -22.56
CA ARG A 368 -0.57 50.88 -23.64
C ARG A 368 -1.54 52.03 -23.34
N ARG A 369 -2.71 51.76 -22.77
CA ARG A 369 -3.67 52.80 -22.36
C ARG A 369 -3.10 53.69 -21.26
N GLN A 370 -2.54 53.09 -20.21
CA GLN A 370 -1.93 53.82 -19.10
C GLN A 370 -0.68 54.62 -19.53
N GLY A 371 0.07 54.14 -20.53
CA GLY A 371 1.18 54.87 -21.13
C GLY A 371 0.73 56.07 -21.96
N GLN A 372 -0.40 55.97 -22.67
CA GLN A 372 -0.96 57.07 -23.47
C GLN A 372 -1.61 58.16 -22.61
N GLU A 373 -2.24 57.81 -21.47
CA GLU A 373 -2.80 58.78 -20.53
C GLU A 373 -1.73 59.63 -19.82
N LYS A 374 -0.52 59.10 -19.63
CA LYS A 374 0.62 59.85 -19.06
C LYS A 374 1.29 60.84 -20.02
N LEU A 375 0.97 60.79 -21.31
CA LEU A 375 1.56 61.64 -22.36
C LEU A 375 0.65 62.80 -22.80
N GLN A 376 -0.55 62.96 -22.20
CA GLN A 376 -1.36 64.14 -22.42
C GLN A 376 -0.81 65.32 -21.61
N PRO A 377 -0.35 66.42 -22.24
CA PRO A 377 0.12 67.60 -21.52
C PRO A 377 -1.05 68.30 -20.83
N LYS A 378 -0.80 68.79 -19.60
CA LYS A 378 -1.72 69.63 -18.83
C LYS A 378 -2.02 70.95 -19.53
#